data_AF-A0A849BP65-F1
#
_entry.id   AF-A0A849BP65-F1
#
_cell.length_a   1.000
_cell.length_b   1.000
_cell.length_c   1.000
_cell.angle_alpha   90.00
_cell.angle_beta   90.00
_cell.angle_gamma   90.00
#
_symmetry.space_group_name_H-M   'P 1'
#
loop_
_entity.id
_entity.type
_entity.pdbx_description
1 polymer ?
#
loop_
_entity_poly.entity_id
_entity_poly.type
_entity_poly.pdbx_seq_one_letter_code
_entity_poly.pdbx_strand_id
1 'polypeptide(L)'
;MAGHRVFAAPLASIHPHYVAKAERKGRSRADVDLVVCWLTGYDAAGLQRALDDEVDLETFFARAPAMTPRTAEITGLVCGVRVEDVEDPLMQRIRWMDKLVDEVARGKRMTSVLRGDDVDAARARAGLDAPSPSSAPDGGARDHVPATP
;
A
#
# COMPACT_ATOMS: atom_id res chain seq x y z
N MET A 1 -16.24 -25.51 -7.00
CA MET A 1 -15.77 -24.79 -5.80
C MET A 1 -16.44 -23.44 -5.79
N ALA A 2 -17.20 -23.10 -4.76
CA ALA A 2 -17.86 -21.80 -4.66
C ALA A 2 -16.81 -20.74 -4.28
N GLY A 3 -15.94 -20.39 -5.23
CA GLY A 3 -15.06 -19.24 -5.09
C GLY A 3 -15.93 -18.03 -4.85
N HIS A 4 -15.75 -17.36 -3.72
CA HIS A 4 -16.45 -16.11 -3.47
C HIS A 4 -16.11 -15.18 -4.64
N ARG A 5 -17.12 -14.61 -5.31
CA ARG A 5 -16.93 -13.76 -6.52
C ARG A 5 -15.91 -12.63 -6.35
N VAL A 6 -15.61 -12.28 -5.09
CA VAL A 6 -14.58 -11.32 -4.70
C VAL A 6 -13.15 -11.79 -5.01
N PHE A 7 -12.85 -13.09 -5.04
CA PHE A 7 -11.49 -13.58 -5.32
C PHE A 7 -11.04 -13.29 -6.74
N ALA A 8 -11.97 -13.42 -7.69
CA ALA A 8 -11.74 -13.11 -9.10
C ALA A 8 -11.96 -11.62 -9.44
N ALA A 9 -12.22 -10.77 -8.45
CA ALA A 9 -12.42 -9.35 -8.69
C ALA A 9 -11.06 -8.67 -8.95
N PRO A 10 -10.93 -7.90 -10.03
CA PRO A 10 -9.69 -7.19 -10.35
C PRO A 10 -9.39 -6.13 -9.29
N LEU A 11 -8.14 -6.10 -8.81
CA LEU A 11 -7.67 -5.10 -7.84
C LEU A 11 -7.89 -3.68 -8.37
N ALA A 12 -7.71 -3.48 -9.68
CA ALA A 12 -7.93 -2.21 -10.38
C ALA A 12 -9.34 -1.63 -10.19
N SER A 13 -10.36 -2.49 -10.04
CA SER A 13 -11.73 -2.05 -9.77
C SER A 13 -11.96 -1.71 -8.30
N ILE A 14 -11.20 -2.32 -7.38
CA ILE A 14 -11.39 -2.17 -5.93
C ILE A 14 -10.57 -1.02 -5.36
N HIS A 15 -9.31 -0.90 -5.79
CA HIS A 15 -8.35 0.07 -5.27
C HIS A 15 -8.84 1.53 -5.33
N PRO A 16 -9.47 2.03 -6.42
CA PRO A 16 -10.02 3.38 -6.46
C PRO A 16 -11.07 3.64 -5.37
N HIS A 17 -11.84 2.62 -4.97
CA HIS A 17 -12.82 2.75 -3.90
C HIS A 17 -12.17 2.89 -2.52
N TYR A 18 -11.03 2.22 -2.29
CA TYR A 18 -10.24 2.40 -1.07
C TYR A 18 -9.64 3.80 -0.99
N VAL A 19 -9.04 4.26 -2.10
CA VAL A 19 -8.48 5.62 -2.20
C VAL A 19 -9.56 6.66 -1.94
N ALA A 20 -10.70 6.58 -2.64
CA ALA A 20 -11.80 7.52 -2.44
C ALA A 20 -12.33 7.51 -1.00
N LYS A 21 -12.38 6.35 -0.33
CA LYS A 21 -12.78 6.24 1.08
C LYS A 21 -11.79 6.96 2.01
N ALA A 22 -10.49 6.81 1.75
CA ALA A 22 -9.43 7.47 2.50
C ALA A 22 -9.41 8.99 2.26
N GLU A 23 -9.56 9.44 1.02
CA GLU A 23 -9.60 10.85 0.63
C GLU A 23 -10.78 11.60 1.25
N ARG A 24 -11.96 10.98 1.31
CA ARG A 24 -13.13 11.52 2.03
C ARG A 24 -12.87 11.77 3.52
N LYS A 25 -11.78 11.23 4.06
CA LYS A 25 -11.37 11.32 5.46
C LYS A 25 -10.07 12.09 5.63
N GLY A 26 -9.60 12.80 4.59
CA GLY A 26 -8.40 13.63 4.62
C GLY A 26 -7.10 12.82 4.57
N ARG A 27 -7.15 11.58 4.08
CA ARG A 27 -5.96 10.74 3.84
C ARG A 27 -5.61 10.72 2.36
N SER A 28 -4.37 10.36 2.06
CA SER A 28 -3.87 10.35 0.68
C SER A 28 -3.92 8.96 0.06
N ARG A 29 -3.88 8.90 -1.27
CA ARG A 29 -3.61 7.65 -2.00
C ARG A 29 -2.32 6.98 -1.52
N ALA A 30 -1.27 7.76 -1.27
CA ALA A 30 0.01 7.24 -0.78
C ALA A 30 -0.12 6.51 0.58
N ASP A 31 -1.03 6.95 1.45
CA ASP A 31 -1.31 6.24 2.71
C ASP A 31 -1.96 4.87 2.47
N VAL A 32 -2.84 4.77 1.47
CA VAL A 32 -3.49 3.51 1.06
C VAL A 32 -2.47 2.58 0.40
N ASP A 33 -1.69 3.12 -0.54
CA ASP A 33 -0.66 2.36 -1.25
C ASP A 33 0.38 1.83 -0.24
N LEU A 34 0.78 2.64 0.73
CA LEU A 34 1.71 2.23 1.78
C LEU A 34 1.21 1.05 2.60
N VAL A 35 -0.06 1.05 3.03
CA VAL A 35 -0.58 -0.06 3.84
C VAL A 35 -0.75 -1.34 3.02
N VAL A 36 -1.08 -1.22 1.72
CA VAL A 36 -1.17 -2.36 0.80
C VAL A 36 0.23 -2.95 0.54
N CYS A 37 1.21 -2.10 0.23
CA CYS A 37 2.60 -2.48 0.05
C CYS A 37 3.18 -3.11 1.33
N TRP A 38 2.93 -2.53 2.50
CA TRP A 38 3.36 -3.08 3.78
C TRP A 38 2.75 -4.46 4.07
N LEU A 39 1.48 -4.67 3.77
CA LEU A 39 0.81 -5.95 4.00
C LEU A 39 1.37 -7.07 3.10
N THR A 40 1.61 -6.75 1.83
CA THR A 40 1.90 -7.73 0.76
C THR A 40 3.38 -7.85 0.41
N GLY A 41 4.19 -6.88 0.79
CA GLY A 41 5.59 -6.77 0.41
C GLY A 41 5.81 -6.26 -1.01
N TYR A 42 4.77 -5.81 -1.72
CA TYR A 42 4.94 -5.12 -2.98
C TYR A 42 5.60 -3.76 -2.78
N ASP A 43 6.33 -3.33 -3.80
CA ASP A 43 6.75 -1.95 -3.99
C ASP A 43 5.71 -1.17 -4.79
N ALA A 44 5.87 0.15 -4.87
CA ALA A 44 4.99 1.04 -5.60
C ALA A 44 4.86 0.64 -7.07
N ALA A 45 5.97 0.19 -7.70
CA ALA A 45 5.96 -0.25 -9.08
C ALA A 45 5.23 -1.59 -9.25
N GLY A 46 5.43 -2.55 -8.33
CA GLY A 46 4.70 -3.82 -8.33
C GLY A 46 3.20 -3.64 -8.10
N LEU A 47 2.81 -2.75 -7.18
CA LEU A 47 1.41 -2.40 -6.96
C LEU A 47 0.79 -1.73 -8.20
N GLN A 48 1.48 -0.77 -8.82
CA GLN A 48 0.98 -0.14 -10.06
C GLN A 48 0.83 -1.15 -11.19
N ARG A 49 1.82 -2.02 -11.41
CA ARG A 49 1.71 -3.09 -12.42
C ARG A 49 0.51 -4.00 -12.17
N ALA A 50 0.26 -4.36 -10.92
CA ALA A 50 -0.92 -5.16 -10.57
C ALA A 50 -2.24 -4.42 -10.90
N LEU A 51 -2.29 -3.10 -10.71
CA LEU A 51 -3.44 -2.29 -11.11
C LEU A 51 -3.57 -2.17 -12.63
N ASP A 52 -2.48 -1.95 -13.35
CA ASP A 52 -2.46 -1.83 -14.81
C ASP A 52 -2.79 -3.14 -15.52
N ASP A 53 -2.31 -4.27 -15.00
CA ASP A 53 -2.56 -5.62 -15.51
C ASP A 53 -3.95 -6.17 -15.10
N GLU A 54 -4.74 -5.38 -14.36
CA GLU A 54 -6.05 -5.76 -13.83
C GLU A 54 -6.05 -7.12 -13.09
N VAL A 55 -4.99 -7.42 -12.36
CA VAL A 55 -4.86 -8.73 -11.69
C VAL A 55 -5.97 -8.93 -10.68
N ASP A 56 -6.54 -10.14 -10.64
CA ASP A 56 -7.52 -10.52 -9.64
C ASP A 56 -6.90 -10.64 -8.24
N LEU A 57 -7.72 -10.55 -7.19
CA LEU A 57 -7.25 -10.59 -5.80
C LEU A 57 -6.54 -11.91 -5.46
N GLU A 58 -7.01 -13.04 -5.97
CA GLU A 58 -6.35 -14.33 -5.78
C GLU A 58 -4.92 -14.32 -6.31
N THR A 59 -4.73 -13.90 -7.56
CA THR A 59 -3.44 -13.76 -8.22
C THR A 59 -2.57 -12.71 -7.55
N PHE A 60 -3.14 -11.57 -7.14
CA PHE A 60 -2.43 -10.50 -6.44
C PHE A 60 -1.79 -11.02 -5.15
N PHE A 61 -2.56 -11.71 -4.31
CA PHE A 61 -2.07 -12.29 -3.05
C PHE A 61 -1.20 -13.53 -3.25
N ALA A 62 -1.38 -14.27 -4.34
CA ALA A 62 -0.53 -15.41 -4.69
C ALA A 62 0.87 -14.97 -5.18
N ARG A 63 0.94 -13.82 -5.86
CA ARG A 63 2.20 -13.22 -6.35
C ARG A 63 2.87 -12.29 -5.34
N ALA A 64 2.23 -12.05 -4.19
CA ALA A 64 2.75 -11.18 -3.13
C ALA A 64 4.17 -11.63 -2.70
N PRO A 65 5.19 -10.77 -2.80
CA PRO A 65 6.58 -11.16 -2.55
C PRO A 65 6.83 -11.64 -1.12
N ALA A 66 6.27 -10.92 -0.14
CA ALA A 66 6.48 -11.20 1.27
C ALA A 66 5.35 -10.58 2.10
N MET A 67 4.46 -11.42 2.62
CA MET A 67 3.47 -10.94 3.59
C MET A 67 4.16 -10.49 4.88
N THR A 68 3.67 -9.40 5.47
CA THR A 68 4.20 -8.91 6.74
C THR A 68 4.02 -9.94 7.86
N PRO A 69 5.03 -10.17 8.71
CA PRO A 69 4.90 -11.07 9.87
C PRO A 69 3.93 -10.54 10.93
N ARG A 70 3.55 -9.25 10.86
CA ARG A 70 2.61 -8.61 11.80
C ARG A 70 1.14 -8.83 11.44
N THR A 71 0.81 -9.69 10.48
CA THR A 71 -0.58 -10.03 10.12
C THR A 71 -1.39 -10.56 11.30
N ALA A 72 -0.76 -11.29 12.22
CA ALA A 72 -1.38 -11.79 13.44
C ALA A 72 -1.89 -10.67 14.36
N GLU A 73 -1.36 -9.45 14.24
CA GLU A 73 -1.78 -8.28 15.01
C GLU A 73 -2.93 -7.52 14.33
N ILE A 74 -3.35 -7.94 13.13
CA ILE A 74 -4.46 -7.33 12.39
C ILE A 74 -5.77 -8.01 12.82
N THR A 75 -6.30 -7.59 13.97
CA THR A 75 -7.49 -8.20 14.60
C THR A 75 -8.69 -7.25 14.69
N GLY A 76 -9.85 -7.83 15.01
CA GLY A 76 -11.10 -7.14 15.31
C GLY A 76 -12.06 -7.08 14.14
N LEU A 77 -13.12 -6.28 14.28
CA LEU A 77 -14.21 -6.25 13.30
C LEU A 77 -13.88 -5.40 12.06
N VAL A 78 -14.24 -5.91 10.88
CA VAL A 78 -14.30 -5.18 9.60
C VAL A 78 -15.43 -5.78 8.74
N CYS A 79 -16.19 -4.94 8.04
CA CYS A 79 -17.30 -5.39 7.18
C CYS A 79 -18.31 -6.35 7.87
N GLY A 80 -18.48 -6.24 9.20
CA GLY A 80 -19.38 -7.09 9.99
C GLY A 80 -18.80 -8.44 10.43
N VAL A 81 -17.55 -8.76 10.12
CA VAL A 81 -16.88 -10.02 10.50
C VAL A 81 -15.61 -9.76 11.32
N ARG A 82 -15.24 -10.68 12.22
CA ARG A 82 -13.93 -10.69 12.90
C ARG A 82 -12.90 -11.29 11.97
N VAL A 83 -11.78 -10.61 11.76
CA VAL A 83 -10.78 -11.07 10.79
C VAL A 83 -10.06 -12.34 11.26
N GLU A 84 -9.84 -12.44 12.57
CA GLU A 84 -9.25 -13.61 13.23
C GLU A 84 -10.09 -14.90 13.07
N ASP A 85 -11.41 -14.78 12.91
CA ASP A 85 -12.32 -15.93 12.79
C ASP A 85 -12.55 -16.37 11.33
N VAL A 86 -11.93 -15.68 10.36
CA VAL A 86 -12.09 -16.02 8.95
C VAL A 86 -11.31 -17.29 8.63
N GLU A 87 -12.03 -18.37 8.33
CA GLU A 87 -11.43 -19.69 8.03
C GLU A 87 -10.71 -19.72 6.68
N ASP A 88 -11.24 -19.04 5.67
CA ASP A 88 -10.64 -19.03 4.33
C ASP A 88 -9.39 -18.14 4.30
N PRO A 89 -8.20 -18.68 3.97
CA PRO A 89 -6.94 -17.94 4.06
C PRO A 89 -6.89 -16.73 3.12
N LEU A 90 -7.48 -16.84 1.93
CA LEU A 90 -7.49 -15.74 0.96
C LEU A 90 -8.48 -14.66 1.40
N MET A 91 -9.66 -15.06 1.86
CA MET A 91 -10.63 -14.14 2.45
C MET A 91 -10.04 -13.40 3.65
N GLN A 92 -9.28 -14.09 4.50
CA GLN A 92 -8.63 -13.47 5.66
C GLN A 92 -7.63 -12.40 5.21
N ARG A 93 -6.83 -12.66 4.17
CA ARG A 93 -5.91 -11.66 3.57
C ARG A 93 -6.64 -10.45 3.02
N ILE A 94 -7.75 -10.66 2.33
CA ILE A 94 -8.60 -9.57 1.82
C ILE A 94 -9.15 -8.74 3.00
N ARG A 95 -9.60 -9.40 4.08
CA ARG A 95 -10.11 -8.73 5.27
C ARG A 95 -9.04 -7.99 6.07
N TRP A 96 -7.80 -8.47 6.09
CA TRP A 96 -6.68 -7.71 6.63
C TRP A 96 -6.47 -6.42 5.84
N MET A 97 -6.49 -6.47 4.51
CA MET A 97 -6.39 -5.29 3.66
C MET A 97 -7.55 -4.30 3.91
N ASP A 98 -8.79 -4.78 3.90
CA ASP A 98 -9.98 -3.97 4.23
C ASP A 98 -9.83 -3.30 5.60
N LYS A 99 -9.33 -4.03 6.60
CA LYS A 99 -9.14 -3.55 7.96
C LYS A 99 -8.13 -2.40 8.00
N LEU A 100 -6.98 -2.56 7.35
CA LEU A 100 -5.95 -1.53 7.32
C LEU A 100 -6.46 -0.25 6.64
N VAL A 101 -7.13 -0.38 5.48
CA VAL A 101 -7.75 0.76 4.78
C VAL A 101 -8.82 1.43 5.64
N ASP A 102 -9.64 0.65 6.32
CA ASP A 102 -10.65 1.17 7.24
C ASP A 102 -10.04 1.93 8.42
N GLU A 103 -8.89 1.47 8.94
CA GLU A 103 -8.13 2.18 9.97
C GLU A 103 -7.54 3.50 9.48
N VAL A 104 -6.99 3.52 8.25
CA VAL A 104 -6.55 4.75 7.58
C VAL A 104 -7.72 5.72 7.43
N ALA A 105 -8.85 5.26 6.91
CA ALA A 105 -10.06 6.06 6.73
C ALA A 105 -10.68 6.53 8.06
N ARG A 106 -10.50 5.78 9.16
CA ARG A 106 -10.88 6.25 10.50
C ARG A 106 -9.93 7.31 11.08
N GLY A 107 -8.89 7.69 10.33
CA GLY A 107 -7.93 8.69 10.76
C GLY A 107 -6.91 8.16 11.76
N LYS A 108 -6.74 6.84 11.93
CA LYS A 108 -5.69 6.30 12.80
C LYS A 108 -4.31 6.76 12.32
N ARG A 109 -3.37 6.91 13.25
CA ARG A 109 -1.98 7.23 12.93
C ARG A 109 -1.34 6.09 12.15
N MET A 110 -0.53 6.40 11.13
CA MET A 110 0.11 5.37 10.29
C MET A 110 0.95 4.40 11.12
N THR A 111 1.68 4.90 12.13
CA THR A 111 2.40 4.04 13.09
C THR A 111 1.48 3.03 13.79
N SER A 112 0.23 3.37 14.09
CA SER A 112 -0.73 2.43 14.67
C SER A 112 -1.28 1.45 13.62
N VAL A 113 -1.51 1.92 12.39
CA VAL A 113 -1.98 1.08 11.28
C VAL A 113 -0.93 0.02 10.92
N LEU A 114 0.35 0.41 10.88
CA LEU A 114 1.48 -0.49 10.65
C LEU A 114 1.96 -1.22 11.93
N ARG A 115 1.13 -1.23 12.99
CA ARG A 115 1.38 -1.99 14.24
C ARG A 115 2.70 -1.64 14.93
N GLY A 116 3.08 -0.37 14.90
CA GLY A 116 4.32 0.15 15.47
C GLY A 116 5.54 -0.10 14.60
N ASP A 117 5.37 -0.54 13.35
CA ASP A 117 6.47 -0.56 12.38
C ASP A 117 6.88 0.88 12.01
N ASP A 118 8.14 1.02 11.64
CA ASP A 118 8.70 2.31 11.23
C ASP A 118 8.09 2.71 9.88
N VAL A 119 7.34 3.80 9.87
CA VAL A 119 6.59 4.28 8.71
C VAL A 119 7.52 4.70 7.57
N ASP A 120 8.66 5.31 7.92
CA ASP A 120 9.63 5.79 6.94
C ASP A 120 10.40 4.60 6.36
N ALA A 121 10.78 3.63 7.19
CA ALA A 121 11.35 2.38 6.70
C ALA A 121 10.37 1.60 5.80
N ALA A 122 9.07 1.58 6.14
CA ALA A 122 8.04 0.95 5.33
C ALA A 122 7.86 1.66 3.98
N ARG A 123 7.89 3.00 3.96
CA ARG A 123 7.85 3.80 2.73
C ARG A 123 9.07 3.56 1.84
N ALA A 124 10.25 3.53 2.45
CA ALA A 124 11.51 3.26 1.74
C ALA A 124 11.50 1.86 1.11
N ARG A 125 11.08 0.82 1.85
CA ARG A 125 10.93 -0.55 1.32
C ARG A 125 9.92 -0.61 0.17
N ALA A 126 8.83 0.15 0.28
CA ALA A 126 7.80 0.21 -0.74
C ALA A 126 8.20 1.10 -1.94
N GLY A 127 9.34 1.79 -1.91
CA GLY A 127 9.69 2.77 -2.95
C GLY A 127 8.66 3.91 -3.08
N LEU A 128 7.91 4.18 -2.00
CA LEU A 128 6.94 5.28 -1.90
C LEU A 128 7.56 6.55 -1.34
N ASP A 129 8.89 6.56 -1.17
CA ASP A 129 9.65 7.77 -0.94
C ASP A 129 9.55 8.64 -2.19
N ALA A 130 8.73 9.69 -2.12
CA ALA A 130 9.01 10.84 -2.96
C ALA A 130 10.42 11.32 -2.60
N PRO A 131 11.32 11.61 -3.55
CA PRO A 131 12.53 12.33 -3.22
C PRO A 131 12.10 13.63 -2.55
N SER A 132 12.36 13.78 -1.25
CA SER A 132 12.36 15.11 -0.67
C SER A 132 13.38 15.92 -1.45
N PRO A 133 13.02 17.08 -2.05
CA PRO A 133 13.98 17.93 -2.74
C PRO A 133 14.85 18.64 -1.71
N SER A 134 15.76 17.92 -1.08
CA SER A 134 16.80 18.48 -0.22
C SER A 134 18.08 17.67 -0.35
N SER A 135 18.56 17.62 -1.59
CA SER A 135 19.96 17.49 -1.95
C SER A 135 20.02 17.78 -3.45
N ALA A 136 19.80 19.05 -3.80
CA ALA A 136 20.31 19.52 -5.07
C ALA A 136 21.84 19.32 -5.02
N PRO A 137 22.46 18.64 -5.99
CA PRO A 137 23.88 18.84 -6.20
C PRO A 137 24.03 20.31 -6.60
N ASP A 138 24.76 21.08 -5.79
CA ASP A 138 25.14 22.45 -6.12
C ASP A 138 25.93 22.41 -7.43
N GLY A 139 25.21 22.67 -8.52
CA GLY A 139 25.73 22.72 -9.88
C GLY A 139 26.46 24.03 -10.09
N GLY A 140 27.72 24.08 -9.68
CA GLY A 140 28.65 25.15 -10.03
C GLY A 140 29.52 24.78 -11.24
N ALA A 141 28.91 24.47 -12.39
CA ALA A 141 29.64 24.25 -13.65
C ALA A 141 29.06 25.11 -14.76
N ARG A 142 29.49 26.38 -14.81
CA ARG A 142 29.31 27.40 -15.87
C ARG A 142 30.33 28.50 -15.57
N ASP A 143 31.19 29.03 -16.43
CA ASP A 143 31.56 28.82 -17.82
C ASP A 143 32.99 29.39 -17.90
N HIS A 144 33.94 28.68 -18.50
CA HIS A 144 35.21 29.31 -18.89
C HIS A 144 35.53 28.94 -20.32
N VAL A 145 35.48 29.96 -21.19
CA VAL A 145 36.31 30.20 -22.39
C VAL A 145 35.58 31.24 -23.29
N PRO A 146 36.26 32.18 -23.96
CA PRO A 146 37.50 32.90 -23.61
C PRO A 146 37.42 34.41 -24.04
N ALA A 147 38.60 35.05 -24.05
CA ALA A 147 39.03 36.17 -24.92
C ALA A 147 39.07 37.59 -24.33
N THR A 148 40.29 38.10 -24.16
CA THR A 148 40.68 39.48 -24.51
C THR A 148 42.21 39.62 -24.47
N PRO A 149 42.81 40.60 -25.17
CA PRO A 149 42.74 40.94 -26.60
C PRO A 149 43.90 40.33 -27.42
#